data_AF-A0A3B1A7S1-F1
#
_entry.id   AF-A0A3B1A7S1-F1
#
_cell.length_a   1.000
_cell.length_b   1.000
_cell.length_c   1.000
_cell.angle_alpha   90.00
_cell.angle_beta   90.00
_cell.angle_gamma   90.00
#
_symmetry.space_group_name_H-M   'P 1'
#
loop_
_entity.id
_entity.type
_entity.pdbx_description
1 polymer ?
#
loop_
_entity_poly.entity_id
_entity_poly.type
_entity_poly.pdbx_seq_one_letter_code
_entity_poly.pdbx_strand_id
1 'polypeptide(L)'
;MTATLTVESTLTDRYQTTVPESVRRALHLGKRDKIRFSLQPDGKIVLTRADDSEADPLLGQFLGFLAKDIAKHPQHVHALSADLAERVQSLVGDVEIDLESSLPDDDQNEDD
;
A
#
# COMPACT_ATOMS: atom_id res chain seq x y z
N MET A 1 -17.27 -10.88 -4.62
CA MET A 1 -18.25 -10.61 -3.54
C MET A 1 -17.64 -11.07 -2.24
N THR A 2 -17.27 -10.17 -1.36
CA THR A 2 -16.63 -10.52 -0.07
C THR A 2 -17.73 -10.99 0.88
N ALA A 3 -17.66 -12.24 1.33
CA ALA A 3 -18.60 -12.76 2.31
C ALA A 3 -18.39 -12.07 3.66
N THR A 4 -19.47 -11.67 4.33
CA THR A 4 -19.40 -11.14 5.70
C THR A 4 -19.01 -12.27 6.65
N LEU A 5 -17.85 -12.12 7.30
CA LEU A 5 -17.40 -13.02 8.35
C LEU A 5 -17.90 -12.52 9.70
N THR A 6 -18.70 -13.33 10.40
CA THR A 6 -19.15 -13.05 11.77
C THR A 6 -18.46 -14.03 12.72
N VAL A 7 -17.72 -13.50 13.69
CA VAL A 7 -17.07 -14.27 14.75
C VAL A 7 -17.24 -13.56 16.09
N GLU A 8 -17.29 -14.33 17.17
CA GLU A 8 -17.46 -13.82 18.53
C GLU A 8 -16.18 -14.03 19.34
N SER A 9 -15.97 -13.20 20.35
CA SER A 9 -14.88 -13.36 21.31
C SER A 9 -15.33 -12.85 22.68
N THR A 10 -14.96 -13.57 23.72
CA THR A 10 -15.33 -13.23 25.10
C THR A 10 -14.27 -12.33 25.71
N LEU A 11 -14.72 -11.29 26.41
CA LEU A 11 -13.83 -10.45 27.22
C LEU A 11 -13.35 -11.23 28.44
N THR A 12 -12.06 -11.09 28.74
CA THR A 12 -11.49 -11.51 30.02
C THR A 12 -11.91 -10.54 31.13
N ASP A 13 -11.67 -10.92 32.39
CA ASP A 13 -11.93 -10.08 33.57
C ASP A 13 -11.17 -8.73 33.56
N ARG A 14 -10.15 -8.61 32.70
CA ARG A 14 -9.37 -7.38 32.49
C ARG A 14 -9.81 -6.59 31.26
N TYR A 15 -10.99 -6.89 30.71
CA TYR A 15 -11.50 -6.29 29.48
C TYR A 15 -10.59 -6.50 28.25
N GLN A 16 -9.78 -7.56 28.25
CA GLN A 16 -8.96 -7.94 27.09
C GLN A 16 -9.72 -8.98 26.25
N THR A 17 -9.63 -8.87 24.92
CA THR A 17 -10.12 -9.89 23.97
C THR A 17 -9.00 -10.30 23.03
N THR A 18 -9.02 -11.56 22.59
CA THR A 18 -8.10 -12.05 21.55
C THR A 18 -8.71 -11.86 20.18
N VAL A 19 -7.93 -11.45 19.19
CA VAL A 19 -8.38 -11.41 17.78
C VAL A 19 -8.46 -12.84 17.24
N PRO A 20 -9.64 -13.35 16.81
CA PRO A 20 -9.78 -14.69 16.26
C PRO A 20 -8.88 -14.94 15.06
N GLU A 21 -8.50 -16.20 14.83
CA GLU A 21 -7.58 -16.55 13.74
C GLU A 21 -8.09 -16.10 12.36
N SER A 22 -9.39 -16.28 12.10
CA SER A 22 -10.02 -15.87 10.85
C SER A 22 -9.89 -14.36 10.61
N VAL A 23 -10.03 -13.54 11.66
CA VAL A 23 -9.86 -12.09 11.59
C VAL A 23 -8.40 -11.71 11.42
N ARG A 24 -7.46 -12.38 12.12
CA ARG A 24 -6.02 -12.15 11.93
C ARG A 24 -5.59 -12.43 10.49
N ARG A 25 -6.06 -13.52 9.90
CA ARG A 25 -5.78 -13.87 8.50
C ARG A 25 -6.39 -12.85 7.54
N ALA A 26 -7.63 -12.42 7.78
CA ALA A 26 -8.31 -11.44 6.95
C ALA A 26 -7.64 -10.04 6.98
N LEU A 27 -7.09 -9.64 8.13
CA LEU A 27 -6.37 -8.38 8.29
C LEU A 27 -4.84 -8.50 8.08
N HIS A 28 -4.35 -9.68 7.69
CA HIS A 28 -2.93 -9.98 7.52
C HIS A 28 -2.06 -9.52 8.72
N LEU A 29 -2.51 -9.83 9.93
CA LEU A 29 -1.84 -9.43 11.18
C LEU A 29 -0.73 -10.41 11.56
N GLY A 30 0.47 -9.87 11.76
CA GLY A 30 1.63 -10.52 12.37
C GLY A 30 1.69 -10.37 13.89
N LYS A 31 2.76 -10.89 14.49
CA LYS A 31 3.03 -10.70 15.92
C LYS A 31 3.45 -9.25 16.17
N ARG A 32 2.87 -8.62 17.19
CA ARG A 32 3.15 -7.23 17.62
C ARG A 32 2.65 -6.15 16.65
N ASP A 33 1.92 -6.52 15.61
CA ASP A 33 1.22 -5.57 14.75
C ASP A 33 0.20 -4.78 15.57
N LYS A 34 0.09 -3.49 15.25
CA LYS A 34 -0.90 -2.61 15.85
C LYS A 34 -2.23 -2.78 15.12
N ILE A 35 -3.32 -2.71 15.87
CA ILE A 35 -4.69 -2.65 15.34
C ILE A 35 -5.34 -1.34 15.76
N ARG A 36 -6.12 -0.74 14.87
CA ARG A 36 -6.87 0.49 15.12
C ARG A 36 -8.33 0.16 15.34
N PHE A 37 -8.90 0.68 16.41
CA PHE A 37 -10.33 0.65 16.68
C PHE A 37 -10.92 2.01 16.33
N SER A 38 -11.81 2.05 15.35
CA SER A 38 -12.53 3.27 14.95
C SER A 38 -13.99 3.15 15.33
N LEU A 39 -14.46 4.02 16.23
CA LEU A 39 -15.88 4.13 16.57
C LEU A 39 -16.59 4.99 15.54
N GLN A 40 -17.57 4.40 14.86
CA GLN A 40 -18.43 5.11 13.91
C GLN A 40 -19.63 5.78 14.61
N PRO A 41 -20.22 6.82 14.00
CA PRO A 41 -21.40 7.49 14.56
C PRO A 41 -22.62 6.60 14.77
N ASP A 42 -22.74 5.50 14.01
CA ASP A 42 -23.82 4.52 14.12
C ASP A 42 -23.60 3.49 15.26
N GLY A 43 -22.55 3.69 16.07
CA GLY A 43 -22.19 2.82 17.19
C GLY A 43 -21.41 1.57 16.79
N LYS A 44 -21.08 1.38 15.51
CA LYS A 44 -20.23 0.25 15.08
C LYS A 44 -18.76 0.53 15.35
N ILE A 45 -18.04 -0.54 15.68
CA ILE A 45 -16.57 -0.53 15.78
C ILE A 45 -15.99 -1.15 14.52
N VAL A 46 -15.08 -0.44 13.85
CA VAL A 46 -14.26 -0.99 12.77
C VAL A 46 -12.88 -1.31 13.35
N LEU A 47 -12.45 -2.56 13.17
CA LEU A 47 -11.05 -2.93 13.35
C LEU A 47 -10.34 -2.87 12.01
N THR A 48 -9.22 -2.17 11.97
CA THR A 48 -8.27 -2.24 10.85
C THR A 48 -6.89 -2.60 11.37
N ARG A 49 -6.04 -3.15 10.50
CA ARG A 49 -4.60 -3.11 10.73
C ARG A 49 -4.19 -1.64 10.81
N ALA A 50 -3.37 -1.31 11.80
CA ALA A 50 -2.81 0.03 11.91
C ALA A 50 -1.49 0.02 11.13
N ASP A 51 -1.59 0.24 9.83
CA ASP A 51 -0.41 0.50 9.01
C ASP A 51 0.10 1.91 9.32
N ASP A 52 1.40 2.00 9.60
CA ASP A 52 2.16 3.26 9.66
C ASP A 52 2.54 3.73 8.24
N SER A 53 1.95 3.13 7.20
CA SER A 53 1.96 3.64 5.83
C SER A 53 1.17 4.95 5.82
N GLU A 54 1.82 6.05 6.21
CA GLU A 54 1.34 7.37 5.84
C GLU A 54 1.19 7.37 4.32
N ALA A 55 -0.07 7.44 3.88
CA ALA A 55 -0.35 7.60 2.47
C ALA A 55 0.36 8.89 2.02
N ASP A 56 1.20 8.79 1.00
CA ASP A 56 1.95 9.94 0.48
C ASP A 56 0.95 11.09 0.22
N PRO A 57 1.05 12.20 0.98
CA PRO A 57 0.10 13.31 0.89
C PRO A 57 0.14 14.02 -0.47
N LEU A 58 1.21 13.81 -1.25
CA LEU A 58 1.39 14.38 -2.59
C LEU A 58 0.87 13.48 -3.70
N LEU A 59 0.80 12.16 -3.48
CA LEU A 59 0.37 11.21 -4.51
C LEU A 59 -1.02 11.55 -5.06
N GLY A 60 -1.98 11.86 -4.18
CA GLY A 60 -3.32 12.25 -4.61
C GLY A 60 -3.35 13.53 -5.46
N GLN A 61 -2.50 14.51 -5.11
CA GLN A 61 -2.39 15.76 -5.85
C GLN A 61 -1.72 15.55 -7.20
N PHE A 62 -0.67 14.73 -7.26
CA PHE A 62 0.02 14.35 -8.49
C PHE A 62 -0.91 13.62 -9.46
N LEU A 63 -1.67 12.63 -8.99
CA LEU A 63 -2.67 11.94 -9.81
C LEU A 63 -3.77 12.89 -10.28
N GLY A 64 -4.19 13.83 -9.43
CA GLY A 64 -5.14 14.88 -9.81
C GLY A 64 -4.59 15.83 -10.88
N PHE A 65 -3.30 16.16 -10.83
CA PHE A 65 -2.62 16.92 -11.88
C PHE A 65 -2.60 16.14 -13.20
N LEU A 66 -2.18 14.88 -13.18
CA LEU A 66 -2.12 14.02 -14.37
C LEU A 66 -3.49 13.84 -15.01
N ALA A 67 -4.52 13.57 -14.21
CA ALA A 67 -5.90 13.43 -14.70
C ALA A 67 -6.40 14.69 -15.41
N LYS A 68 -6.10 15.88 -14.86
CA LYS A 68 -6.46 17.16 -15.48
C LYS A 68 -5.72 17.39 -16.80
N ASP A 69 -4.44 17.02 -16.86
CA ASP A 69 -3.65 17.16 -18.07
C ASP A 69 -4.15 16.23 -19.18
N ILE A 70 -4.37 14.95 -18.87
CA ILE A 70 -4.94 13.96 -19.81
C ILE A 70 -6.30 14.41 -20.35
N ALA A 71 -7.16 14.97 -19.48
CA ALA A 71 -8.48 15.45 -19.91
C ALA A 71 -8.39 16.67 -20.84
N LYS A 72 -7.39 17.55 -20.66
CA LYS A 72 -7.17 18.73 -21.50
C LYS A 72 -6.43 18.41 -22.81
N HIS A 73 -5.53 17.44 -22.76
CA HIS A 73 -4.64 17.08 -23.85
C HIS A 73 -4.69 15.57 -24.13
N PRO A 74 -5.85 15.01 -24.51
CA PRO A 74 -5.97 13.57 -24.78
C PRO A 74 -5.04 13.11 -25.89
N GLN A 75 -4.67 14.01 -26.81
CA GLN A 75 -3.69 13.76 -27.86
C GLN A 75 -2.26 13.53 -27.35
N HIS A 76 -1.94 13.71 -26.07
CA HIS A 76 -0.62 13.35 -25.52
C HIS A 76 -0.56 11.91 -25.00
N VAL A 77 -1.72 11.25 -24.85
CA VAL A 77 -1.77 9.85 -24.45
C VAL A 77 -1.59 8.98 -25.68
N HIS A 78 -0.44 8.32 -25.77
CA HIS A 78 -0.08 7.46 -26.89
C HIS A 78 0.36 6.09 -26.40
N ALA A 79 0.10 5.08 -27.23
CA ALA A 79 0.67 3.77 -27.01
C ALA A 79 2.19 3.85 -27.18
N LEU A 80 2.91 3.03 -26.39
CA LEU A 80 4.34 2.86 -26.56
C LEU A 80 4.60 2.26 -27.95
N SER A 81 5.54 2.83 -28.72
CA SER A 81 5.92 2.25 -30.00
C SER A 81 6.74 0.97 -29.80
N ALA A 82 6.63 0.02 -30.74
CA ALA A 82 7.41 -1.21 -30.70
C ALA A 82 8.92 -0.93 -30.69
N ASP A 83 9.37 0.05 -31.49
CA ASP A 83 10.77 0.50 -31.54
C ASP A 83 11.27 1.02 -30.18
N LEU A 84 10.47 1.85 -29.49
CA LEU A 84 10.83 2.34 -28.17
C LEU A 84 10.83 1.21 -27.14
N ALA A 85 9.88 0.28 -27.22
CA ALA A 85 9.82 -0.89 -26.34
C ALA A 85 11.06 -1.79 -26.52
N GLU A 86 11.44 -2.10 -27.76
CA GLU A 86 12.65 -2.88 -28.08
C GLU A 86 13.90 -2.18 -27.60
N ARG A 87 13.99 -0.86 -27.77
CA ARG A 87 15.13 -0.07 -27.32
C ARG A 87 15.24 -0.04 -25.79
N VAL A 88 14.13 0.12 -25.08
CA VAL A 88 14.10 0.04 -23.61
C VAL A 88 14.54 -1.36 -23.16
N GLN A 89 13.97 -2.41 -23.74
CA GLN A 89 14.34 -3.79 -23.42
C GLN A 89 15.83 -4.07 -23.68
N SER A 90 16.38 -3.57 -24.79
CA SER A 90 17.81 -3.75 -25.09
C SER A 90 18.73 -3.02 -24.10
N LEU A 91 18.28 -1.90 -23.52
CA LEU A 91 19.10 -1.09 -22.61
C LEU A 91 19.04 -1.58 -21.16
N VAL A 92 17.88 -2.02 -20.70
CA VAL A 92 17.65 -2.30 -19.27
C VAL A 92 17.01 -3.67 -19.00
N GLY A 93 16.78 -4.49 -20.03
CA GLY A 93 16.05 -5.75 -19.92
C GLY A 93 16.70 -6.81 -19.03
N ASP A 94 18.03 -6.76 -18.90
CA ASP A 94 18.81 -7.69 -18.07
C ASP A 94 19.16 -7.09 -16.69
N VAL A 95 18.66 -5.90 -16.35
CA VAL A 95 18.91 -5.26 -15.05
C VAL A 95 17.92 -5.80 -14.02
N GLU A 96 18.42 -6.59 -13.08
CA GLU A 96 17.63 -7.02 -11.92
C GLU A 96 17.55 -5.88 -10.90
N ILE A 97 16.33 -5.39 -10.63
CA ILE A 97 16.05 -4.33 -9.65
C ILE A 97 15.13 -4.90 -8.59
N ASP A 98 15.59 -4.87 -7.34
CA ASP A 98 14.74 -5.14 -6.18
C ASP A 98 14.11 -3.84 -5.67
N LEU A 99 12.82 -3.64 -5.98
CA LEU A 99 12.06 -2.46 -5.58
C LEU A 99 11.73 -2.44 -4.07
N GLU A 100 11.91 -3.56 -3.37
CA GLU A 100 11.70 -3.68 -1.94
C GLU A 100 13.01 -3.49 -1.15
N SER A 101 14.14 -3.38 -1.85
CA SER A 101 15.42 -3.10 -1.22
C SER A 101 15.45 -1.67 -0.67
N SER A 102 16.06 -1.49 0.50
CA SER A 102 16.31 -0.15 1.03
C SER A 102 17.28 0.59 0.12
N LEU A 103 17.02 1.87 -0.14
CA LEU A 103 17.96 2.71 -0.85
C LEU A 103 19.29 2.77 -0.07
N PRO A 104 20.45 2.69 -0.75
CA PRO A 104 21.73 2.87 -0.09
C PRO A 104 21.81 4.29 0.50
N ASP A 105 22.39 4.42 1.70
CA ASP A 105 22.70 5.72 2.28
C ASP A 105 23.78 6.43 1.43
N ASP A 106 23.55 7.69 1.09
CA ASP A 106 24.34 8.51 0.14
C ASP A 106 25.78 8.83 0.65
N ASP A 107 26.19 8.31 1.80
CA ASP A 107 27.46 8.60 2.50
C ASP A 107 28.64 7.69 2.09
N GLN A 108 28.53 6.88 1.02
CA GLN A 108 29.61 5.97 0.58
C GLN A 108 30.39 6.43 -0.68
N ASN A 109 30.41 7.73 -0.97
CA ASN A 109 31.36 8.33 -1.92
C ASN A 109 32.43 9.14 -1.16
N GLU A 110 33.17 8.51 -0.25
CA GLU A 110 34.51 8.98 0.13
C GLU A 110 35.52 7.91 -0.30
N ASP A 111 36.52 8.38 -1.04
CA ASP A 111 37.55 7.68 -1.80
C ASP A 111 38.23 6.48 -1.12
N ASP A 112 38.54 5.45 -1.91
CA ASP A 112 39.82 4.68 -1.84
C ASP A 112 40.17 4.05 -3.20
#